data_AF-A0A8S3FG33-F1
#
_entry.id   AF-A0A8S3FG33-F1
#
_cell.length_a   1.000
_cell.length_b   1.000
_cell.length_c   1.000
_cell.angle_alpha   90.00
_cell.angle_beta   90.00
_cell.angle_gamma   90.00
#
_symmetry.space_group_name_H-M   'P 1'
#
loop_
_entity.id
_entity.type
_entity.pdbx_description
1 polymer ?
#
loop_
_entity_poly.entity_id
_entity_poly.type
_entity_poly.pdbx_seq_one_letter_code
_entity_poly.pdbx_strand_id
1 'polypeptide(L)'
;LLFCFRSKNQALDDEIIRLKRSVAEWEKRYREKEQDFFSYKEKQRSAPEIKLQSEINMLTLEKNELQRKLDASVISGERYKQQWLKALKEYQRLKQREQDQSKFQLQKQQQELEHMRLRYLAAEENEIMKSDHKQLENIKNELNKLKEVSSTPTVTGTLQSHVSDDNDHLEQVDQQLGVLIEHRDTLLQTGTYTHNDALIQELERRIQEAMKRKSSGSRYQ
;
A
#
# COMPACT_ATOMS: atom_id res chain seq x y z
N LEU A 1 130.51 -26.09 7.28
CA LEU A 1 129.70 -25.01 6.65
C LEU A 1 128.68 -25.57 5.65
N LEU A 2 129.09 -26.34 4.63
CA LEU A 2 128.17 -26.92 3.62
C LEU A 2 127.04 -27.80 4.19
N PHE A 3 127.32 -28.65 5.18
CA PHE A 3 126.30 -29.52 5.81
C PHE A 3 125.22 -28.72 6.57
N CYS A 4 125.62 -27.68 7.30
CA CYS A 4 124.69 -26.80 8.03
C CYS A 4 123.80 -26.01 7.06
N PHE A 5 124.36 -25.53 5.94
CA PHE A 5 123.59 -24.88 4.88
C PHE A 5 122.58 -25.83 4.22
N ARG A 6 122.98 -27.09 3.98
CA ARG A 6 122.09 -28.12 3.42
C ARG A 6 120.93 -28.49 4.37
N SER A 7 121.20 -28.65 5.66
CA SER A 7 120.17 -28.91 6.68
C SER A 7 119.21 -27.72 6.84
N LYS A 8 119.74 -26.48 6.79
CA LYS A 8 118.91 -25.27 6.82
C LYS A 8 118.03 -25.14 5.57
N ASN A 9 118.55 -25.42 4.38
CA ASN A 9 117.74 -25.43 3.15
C ASN A 9 116.65 -26.51 3.21
N GLN A 10 116.97 -27.71 3.69
CA GLN A 10 115.98 -28.78 3.85
C GLN A 10 114.86 -28.38 4.83
N ALA A 11 115.21 -27.76 5.97
CA ALA A 11 114.21 -27.27 6.92
C ALA A 11 113.31 -26.16 6.34
N LEU A 12 113.87 -25.29 5.49
CA LEU A 12 113.10 -24.26 4.78
C LEU A 12 112.20 -24.88 3.70
N ASP A 13 112.67 -25.89 2.97
CA ASP A 13 111.87 -26.60 1.98
C ASP A 13 110.68 -27.35 2.63
N ASP A 14 110.92 -28.01 3.77
CA ASP A 14 109.86 -28.66 4.56
C ASP A 14 108.84 -27.64 5.09
N GLU A 15 109.29 -26.47 5.52
CA GLU A 15 108.42 -25.38 5.97
C GLU A 15 107.60 -24.80 4.82
N ILE A 16 108.19 -24.62 3.63
CA ILE A 16 107.46 -24.19 2.41
C ILE A 16 106.39 -25.21 2.05
N ILE A 17 106.68 -26.51 2.13
CA ILE A 17 105.70 -27.57 1.86
C ILE A 17 104.56 -27.52 2.89
N ARG A 18 104.88 -27.33 4.18
CA ARG A 18 103.89 -27.21 5.25
C ARG A 18 102.97 -26.01 5.02
N LEU A 19 103.53 -24.84 4.71
CA LEU A 19 102.77 -23.63 4.43
C LEU A 19 101.89 -23.77 3.19
N LYS A 20 102.40 -24.38 2.11
CA LYS A 20 101.60 -24.66 0.90
C LYS A 20 100.41 -25.58 1.18
N ARG A 21 100.59 -26.62 2.00
CA ARG A 21 99.47 -27.48 2.43
C ARG A 21 98.44 -26.71 3.25
N SER A 22 98.90 -25.91 4.22
CA SER A 22 98.02 -25.07 5.03
C SER A 22 97.21 -24.10 4.16
N VAL A 23 97.85 -23.42 3.19
CA VAL A 23 97.15 -22.52 2.26
C VAL A 23 96.10 -23.28 1.44
N ALA A 24 96.45 -24.44 0.88
CA ALA A 24 95.51 -25.25 0.11
C ALA A 24 94.31 -25.72 0.95
N GLU A 25 94.54 -26.08 2.22
CA GLU A 25 93.48 -26.44 3.15
C GLU A 25 92.57 -25.26 3.47
N TRP A 26 93.12 -24.06 3.70
CA TRP A 26 92.34 -22.86 3.94
C TRP A 26 91.56 -22.41 2.71
N GLU A 27 92.14 -22.49 1.51
CA GLU A 27 91.43 -22.22 0.26
C GLU A 27 90.30 -23.22 0.00
N LYS A 28 90.49 -24.49 0.37
CA LYS A 28 89.44 -25.50 0.30
C LYS A 28 88.30 -25.17 1.26
N ARG A 29 88.61 -24.89 2.53
CA ARG A 29 87.61 -24.48 3.54
C ARG A 29 86.87 -23.20 3.15
N TYR A 30 87.59 -22.24 2.57
CA TYR A 30 87.00 -21.01 2.08
C TYR A 30 86.00 -21.29 0.95
N ARG A 31 86.39 -22.09 -0.04
CA ARG A 31 85.49 -22.50 -1.14
C ARG A 31 84.25 -23.25 -0.65
N GLU A 32 84.42 -24.15 0.32
CA GLU A 32 83.29 -24.85 0.95
C GLU A 32 82.32 -23.88 1.63
N LYS A 33 82.84 -22.89 2.39
CA LYS A 33 82.00 -21.86 3.03
C LYS A 33 81.34 -20.91 2.04
N GLU A 34 82.02 -20.58 0.96
CA GLU A 34 81.45 -19.78 -0.13
C GLU A 34 80.29 -20.54 -0.79
N GLN A 35 80.46 -21.84 -1.06
CA GLN A 35 79.39 -22.69 -1.60
C GLN A 35 78.20 -22.85 -0.63
N ASP A 36 78.46 -23.04 0.67
CA ASP A 36 77.43 -23.06 1.72
C ASP A 36 76.63 -21.75 1.73
N PHE A 37 77.33 -20.61 1.64
CA PHE A 37 76.71 -19.28 1.63
C PHE A 37 75.83 -19.06 0.41
N PHE A 38 76.29 -19.43 -0.79
CA PHE A 38 75.48 -19.39 -2.01
C PHE A 38 74.22 -20.25 -1.87
N SER A 39 74.36 -21.48 -1.37
CA SER A 39 73.25 -22.40 -1.15
C SER A 39 72.23 -21.87 -0.14
N TYR A 40 72.69 -21.21 0.93
CA TYR A 40 71.82 -20.57 1.92
C TYR A 40 71.03 -19.40 1.33
N LYS A 41 71.70 -18.54 0.54
CA LYS A 41 71.07 -17.40 -0.12
C LYS A 41 70.02 -17.83 -1.14
N GLU A 42 70.28 -18.91 -1.87
CA GLU A 42 69.33 -19.49 -2.83
C GLU A 42 68.12 -20.10 -2.11
N LYS A 43 68.33 -20.81 -1.00
CA LYS A 43 67.25 -21.29 -0.14
C LYS A 43 66.39 -20.16 0.41
N GLN A 44 67.00 -19.05 0.84
CA GLN A 44 66.27 -17.85 1.26
C GLN A 44 65.47 -17.21 0.12
N ARG A 45 65.99 -17.21 -1.12
CA ARG A 45 65.23 -16.71 -2.28
C ARG A 45 64.07 -17.63 -2.68
N SER A 46 64.18 -18.92 -2.39
CA SER A 46 63.08 -19.88 -2.55
C SER A 46 62.20 -19.98 -1.30
N ALA A 47 62.43 -19.15 -0.28
CA ALA A 47 61.81 -19.29 1.02
C ALA A 47 60.28 -19.27 0.88
N PRO A 48 59.57 -20.07 1.70
CA PRO A 48 58.11 -20.08 1.72
C PRO A 48 57.52 -18.69 1.92
N GLU A 49 58.26 -17.78 2.56
CA GLU A 49 57.88 -16.39 2.78
C GLU A 49 57.60 -15.60 1.49
N ILE A 50 58.38 -15.81 0.42
CA ILE A 50 58.14 -15.13 -0.87
C ILE A 50 56.86 -15.67 -1.52
N LYS A 51 56.61 -16.98 -1.42
CA LYS A 51 55.37 -17.59 -1.92
C LYS A 51 54.18 -17.08 -1.13
N LEU A 52 54.25 -17.08 0.19
CA LEU A 52 53.22 -16.54 1.08
C LEU A 52 52.95 -15.06 0.79
N GLN A 53 53.98 -14.25 0.56
CA GLN A 53 53.79 -12.84 0.19
C GLN A 53 53.04 -12.69 -1.13
N SER A 54 53.35 -13.54 -2.13
CA SER A 54 52.60 -13.53 -3.40
C SER A 54 51.15 -13.95 -3.22
N GLU A 55 50.88 -14.95 -2.38
CA GLU A 55 49.54 -15.42 -2.05
C GLU A 55 48.75 -14.35 -1.29
N ILE A 56 49.36 -13.69 -0.30
CA ILE A 56 48.77 -12.54 0.40
C ILE A 56 48.40 -11.44 -0.59
N ASN A 57 49.29 -11.12 -1.54
CA ASN A 57 49.02 -10.09 -2.54
C ASN A 57 47.84 -10.49 -3.44
N MET A 58 47.79 -11.75 -3.90
CA MET A 58 46.68 -12.26 -4.70
C MET A 58 45.35 -12.23 -3.94
N LEU A 59 45.33 -12.77 -2.71
CA LEU A 59 44.15 -12.75 -1.84
C LEU A 59 43.70 -11.32 -1.53
N THR A 60 44.63 -10.37 -1.40
CA THR A 60 44.32 -8.96 -1.19
C THR A 60 43.64 -8.35 -2.42
N LEU A 61 44.12 -8.68 -3.63
CA LEU A 61 43.49 -8.24 -4.88
C LEU A 61 42.08 -8.83 -5.03
N GLU A 62 41.92 -10.13 -4.80
CA GLU A 62 40.62 -10.82 -4.85
C GLU A 62 39.63 -10.25 -3.84
N LYS A 63 40.06 -10.05 -2.58
CA LYS A 63 39.25 -9.41 -1.55
C LYS A 63 38.78 -8.03 -2.01
N ASN A 64 39.67 -7.21 -2.57
CA ASN A 64 39.32 -5.88 -3.03
C ASN A 64 38.36 -5.90 -4.22
N GLU A 65 38.52 -6.86 -5.14
CA GLU A 65 37.59 -7.04 -6.25
C GLU A 65 36.20 -7.48 -5.77
N LEU A 66 36.14 -8.43 -4.85
CA LEU A 66 34.89 -8.87 -4.22
C LEU A 66 34.21 -7.73 -3.46
N GLN A 67 34.98 -6.92 -2.73
CA GLN A 67 34.45 -5.74 -2.05
C GLN A 67 33.84 -4.75 -3.04
N ARG A 68 34.52 -4.46 -4.16
CA ARG A 68 33.97 -3.57 -5.20
C ARG A 68 32.69 -4.12 -5.83
N LYS A 69 32.63 -5.43 -6.09
CA LYS A 69 31.42 -6.10 -6.60
C LYS A 69 30.27 -6.03 -5.60
N LEU A 70 30.57 -6.23 -4.31
CA LEU A 70 29.61 -6.09 -3.23
C LEU A 70 29.06 -4.67 -3.16
N ASP A 71 29.94 -3.66 -3.12
CA ASP A 71 29.55 -2.25 -3.05
C ASP A 71 28.69 -1.85 -4.28
N ALA A 72 29.07 -2.31 -5.48
CA ALA A 72 28.29 -2.09 -6.69
C ALA A 72 26.89 -2.75 -6.61
N SER A 73 26.79 -3.96 -6.07
CA SER A 73 25.52 -4.66 -5.87
C SER A 73 24.64 -3.99 -4.81
N VAL A 74 25.23 -3.44 -3.75
CA VAL A 74 24.50 -2.69 -2.71
C VAL A 74 23.93 -1.40 -3.30
N ILE A 75 24.74 -0.66 -4.07
CA ILE A 75 24.31 0.58 -4.73
C ILE A 75 23.19 0.30 -5.73
N SER A 76 23.31 -0.74 -6.56
CA SER A 76 22.27 -1.08 -7.53
C SER A 76 20.98 -1.54 -6.83
N GLY A 77 21.08 -2.37 -5.79
CA GLY A 77 19.94 -2.79 -4.99
C GLY A 77 19.18 -1.63 -4.34
N GLU A 78 19.90 -0.66 -3.76
CA GLU A 78 19.29 0.54 -3.18
C GLU A 78 18.59 1.40 -4.25
N ARG A 79 19.18 1.55 -5.45
CA ARG A 79 18.53 2.25 -6.57
C ARG A 79 17.23 1.56 -7.01
N TYR A 80 17.24 0.24 -7.14
CA TYR A 80 16.04 -0.52 -7.48
C TYR A 80 14.95 -0.35 -6.42
N LYS A 81 15.31 -0.45 -5.14
CA LYS A 81 14.38 -0.20 -4.03
C LYS A 81 13.76 1.21 -4.11
N GLN A 82 14.58 2.24 -4.36
CA GLN A 82 14.09 3.61 -4.51
C GLN A 82 13.15 3.79 -5.70
N GLN A 83 13.50 3.22 -6.86
CA GLN A 83 12.64 3.26 -8.04
C GLN A 83 11.33 2.52 -7.80
N TRP A 84 11.38 1.34 -7.19
CA TRP A 84 10.21 0.56 -6.83
C TRP A 84 9.30 1.31 -5.85
N LEU A 85 9.86 1.95 -4.82
CA LEU A 85 9.10 2.77 -3.87
C LEU A 85 8.43 3.97 -4.55
N LYS A 86 9.09 4.62 -5.52
CA LYS A 86 8.49 5.70 -6.30
C LYS A 86 7.33 5.18 -7.16
N ALA A 87 7.53 4.08 -7.87
CA ALA A 87 6.49 3.44 -8.68
C ALA A 87 5.28 3.01 -7.83
N LEU A 88 5.53 2.48 -6.63
CA LEU A 88 4.47 2.08 -5.70
C LEU A 88 3.63 3.28 -5.23
N LYS A 89 4.28 4.41 -4.90
CA LYS A 89 3.58 5.64 -4.51
C LYS A 89 2.75 6.21 -5.67
N GLU A 90 3.30 6.23 -6.88
CA GLU A 90 2.55 6.67 -8.07
C GLU A 90 1.36 5.75 -8.36
N TYR A 91 1.54 4.43 -8.23
CA TYR A 91 0.45 3.47 -8.37
C TYR A 91 -0.67 3.72 -7.34
N GLN A 92 -0.32 3.92 -6.07
CA GLN A 92 -1.29 4.26 -5.02
C GLN A 92 -2.03 5.56 -5.32
N ARG A 93 -1.32 6.59 -5.79
CA ARG A 93 -1.89 7.88 -6.18
C ARG A 93 -2.86 7.74 -7.35
N LEU A 94 -2.49 6.98 -8.39
CA LEU A 94 -3.35 6.71 -9.54
C LEU A 94 -4.60 5.94 -9.12
N LYS A 95 -4.44 4.88 -8.31
CA LYS A 95 -5.56 4.10 -7.79
C LYS A 95 -6.54 4.97 -7.01
N GLN A 96 -6.04 5.85 -6.13
CA GLN A 96 -6.88 6.78 -5.38
C GLN A 96 -7.62 7.74 -6.32
N ARG A 97 -6.91 8.32 -7.30
CA ARG A 97 -7.50 9.24 -8.27
C ARG A 97 -8.63 8.59 -9.08
N GLU A 98 -8.44 7.36 -9.55
CA GLU A 98 -9.47 6.59 -10.26
C GLU A 98 -10.69 6.34 -9.38
N GLN A 99 -10.47 5.97 -8.11
CA GLN A 99 -11.57 5.78 -7.16
C GLN A 99 -12.35 7.07 -6.92
N ASP A 100 -11.66 8.20 -6.76
CA ASP A 100 -12.28 9.51 -6.56
C ASP A 100 -13.04 9.98 -7.81
N GLN A 101 -12.49 9.72 -9.01
CA GLN A 101 -13.19 10.00 -10.27
C GLN A 101 -14.46 9.15 -10.44
N SER A 102 -14.41 7.86 -10.12
CA SER A 102 -15.58 6.98 -10.17
C SER A 102 -16.66 7.45 -9.20
N LYS A 103 -16.29 7.82 -7.96
CA LYS A 103 -17.22 8.40 -6.99
C LYS A 103 -17.83 9.72 -7.47
N PHE A 104 -17.01 10.60 -8.04
CA PHE A 104 -17.47 11.89 -8.57
C PHE A 104 -18.47 11.70 -9.72
N GLN A 105 -18.20 10.78 -10.65
CA GLN A 105 -19.12 10.46 -11.75
C GLN A 105 -20.46 9.91 -11.23
N LEU A 106 -20.41 9.02 -10.24
CA LEU A 106 -21.62 8.47 -9.62
C LEU A 106 -22.44 9.57 -8.92
N GLN A 107 -21.79 10.44 -8.16
CA GLN A 107 -22.45 11.59 -7.51
C GLN A 107 -23.10 12.52 -8.54
N LYS A 108 -22.40 12.80 -9.64
CA LYS A 108 -22.95 13.62 -10.73
C LYS A 108 -24.20 12.98 -11.35
N GLN A 109 -24.14 11.67 -11.64
CA GLN A 109 -25.31 10.93 -12.15
C GLN A 109 -26.47 10.95 -11.15
N GLN A 110 -26.19 10.82 -9.85
CA GLN A 110 -27.21 10.87 -8.82
C GLN A 110 -27.87 12.25 -8.72
N GLN A 111 -27.09 13.34 -8.83
CA GLN A 111 -27.61 14.70 -8.89
C GLN A 111 -28.45 14.95 -10.15
N GLU A 112 -28.01 14.46 -11.31
CA GLU A 112 -28.78 14.56 -12.56
C GLU A 112 -30.12 13.82 -12.45
N LEU A 113 -30.13 12.63 -11.85
CA LEU A 113 -31.35 11.86 -11.59
C LEU A 113 -32.30 12.57 -10.61
N GLU A 114 -31.76 13.13 -9.52
CA GLU A 114 -32.54 13.90 -8.55
C GLU A 114 -33.17 15.14 -9.20
N HIS A 115 -32.39 15.86 -10.00
CA HIS A 115 -32.87 17.01 -10.76
C HIS A 115 -33.99 16.64 -11.74
N MET A 116 -33.86 15.50 -12.43
CA MET A 116 -34.91 14.98 -13.31
C MET A 116 -36.17 14.58 -12.52
N ARG A 117 -36.02 13.95 -11.35
CA ARG A 117 -37.13 13.60 -10.46
C ARG A 117 -37.88 14.84 -9.98
N LEU A 118 -37.17 15.89 -9.56
CA LEU A 118 -37.77 17.16 -9.14
C LEU A 118 -38.56 17.82 -10.28
N ARG A 119 -38.02 17.81 -11.51
CA ARG A 119 -38.74 18.33 -12.70
C ARG A 119 -40.01 17.56 -12.99
N TYR A 120 -39.98 16.23 -12.84
CA TYR A 120 -41.16 15.39 -13.03
C TYR A 120 -42.25 15.71 -12.00
N LEU A 121 -41.90 15.75 -10.71
CA LEU A 121 -42.85 16.10 -9.65
C LEU A 121 -43.44 17.51 -9.84
N ALA A 122 -42.60 18.50 -10.17
CA ALA A 122 -43.08 19.86 -10.43
C ALA A 122 -44.00 19.92 -11.67
N ALA A 123 -43.78 19.10 -12.70
CA ALA A 123 -44.66 19.02 -13.85
C ALA A 123 -46.01 18.38 -13.49
N GLU A 124 -46.00 17.30 -12.72
CA GLU A 124 -47.20 16.62 -12.20
C GLU A 124 -48.03 17.56 -11.30
N GLU A 125 -47.40 18.25 -10.35
CA GLU A 125 -48.06 19.25 -9.49
C GLU A 125 -48.68 20.38 -10.33
N ASN A 126 -47.99 20.87 -11.37
CA ASN A 126 -48.54 21.89 -12.26
C ASN A 126 -49.75 21.38 -13.06
N GLU A 127 -49.79 20.10 -13.45
CA GLU A 127 -50.94 19.51 -14.12
C GLU A 127 -52.13 19.38 -13.17
N ILE A 128 -51.89 18.95 -11.93
CA ILE A 128 -52.90 18.91 -10.87
C ILE A 128 -53.42 20.32 -10.59
N MET A 129 -52.55 21.31 -10.39
CA MET A 129 -52.95 22.71 -10.18
C MET A 129 -53.77 23.26 -11.35
N LYS A 130 -53.44 22.91 -12.60
CA LYS A 130 -54.24 23.30 -13.77
C LYS A 130 -55.61 22.61 -13.77
N SER A 131 -55.69 21.35 -13.36
CA SER A 131 -56.96 20.62 -13.19
C SER A 131 -57.81 21.28 -12.09
N ASP A 132 -57.24 21.52 -10.92
CA ASP A 132 -57.90 22.17 -9.79
C ASP A 132 -58.35 23.58 -10.15
N HIS A 133 -57.53 24.35 -10.86
CA HIS A 133 -57.91 25.67 -11.34
C HIS A 133 -59.13 25.62 -12.27
N LYS A 134 -59.18 24.67 -13.20
CA LYS A 134 -60.36 24.44 -14.06
C LYS A 134 -61.58 24.03 -13.25
N GLN A 135 -61.43 23.16 -12.25
CA GLN A 135 -62.52 22.76 -11.36
C GLN A 135 -63.04 23.94 -10.54
N LEU A 136 -62.16 24.76 -9.96
CA LEU A 136 -62.52 25.97 -9.24
C LEU A 136 -63.22 26.99 -10.15
N GLU A 137 -62.77 27.13 -11.38
CA GLU A 137 -63.42 28.02 -12.36
C GLU A 137 -64.80 27.50 -12.76
N ASN A 138 -64.98 26.18 -12.91
CA ASN A 138 -66.29 25.56 -13.11
C ASN A 138 -67.21 25.82 -11.90
N ILE A 139 -66.74 25.59 -10.68
CA ILE A 139 -67.51 25.86 -9.45
C ILE A 139 -67.86 27.35 -9.34
N LYS A 140 -66.93 28.25 -9.66
CA LYS A 140 -67.19 29.70 -9.69
C LYS A 140 -68.29 30.04 -10.70
N ASN A 141 -68.25 29.45 -11.88
CA ASN A 141 -69.27 29.64 -12.91
C ASN A 141 -70.63 29.08 -12.47
N GLU A 142 -70.65 27.91 -11.83
CA GLU A 142 -71.85 27.32 -11.23
C GLU A 142 -72.41 28.17 -10.09
N LEU A 143 -71.55 28.68 -9.19
CA LEU A 143 -71.94 29.61 -8.12
C LEU A 143 -72.47 30.92 -8.67
N ASN A 144 -71.90 31.45 -9.75
CA ASN A 144 -72.44 32.64 -10.41
C ASN A 144 -73.82 32.37 -11.02
N LYS A 145 -74.01 31.22 -11.68
CA LYS A 145 -75.33 30.78 -12.18
C LYS A 145 -76.32 30.60 -11.03
N LEU A 146 -75.91 29.94 -9.94
CA LEU A 146 -76.72 29.79 -8.74
C LEU A 146 -77.01 31.14 -8.08
N LYS A 147 -76.06 32.07 -8.08
CA LYS A 147 -76.26 33.44 -7.58
C LYS A 147 -77.31 34.18 -8.41
N GLU A 148 -77.24 34.08 -9.74
CA GLU A 148 -78.25 34.61 -10.66
C GLU A 148 -79.63 33.98 -10.41
N VAL A 149 -79.68 32.66 -10.17
CA VAL A 149 -80.91 31.90 -9.85
C VAL A 149 -81.42 32.18 -8.41
N SER A 150 -80.53 32.52 -7.48
CA SER A 150 -80.82 32.77 -6.05
C SER A 150 -81.37 34.17 -5.73
N SER A 151 -81.78 34.94 -6.75
CA SER A 151 -82.64 36.13 -6.59
C SER A 151 -84.07 35.78 -6.13
N THR A 152 -84.26 34.59 -5.54
CA THR A 152 -85.44 34.17 -4.77
C THR A 152 -84.94 33.40 -3.53
N PRO A 153 -85.45 33.68 -2.32
CA PRO A 153 -84.86 33.13 -1.09
C PRO A 153 -85.49 31.77 -0.79
N THR A 154 -84.71 30.80 -0.30
CA THR A 154 -85.10 29.96 0.86
C THR A 154 -84.03 28.95 1.30
N VAL A 155 -83.78 28.97 2.62
CA VAL A 155 -83.74 27.80 3.55
C VAL A 155 -82.45 26.95 3.61
N THR A 156 -81.71 27.23 4.69
CA THR A 156 -81.11 26.34 5.70
C THR A 156 -80.90 24.85 5.39
N GLY A 157 -79.68 24.36 5.68
CA GLY A 157 -79.37 22.94 5.80
C GLY A 157 -78.07 22.68 6.56
N THR A 158 -78.19 22.57 7.89
CA THR A 158 -77.22 22.02 8.84
C THR A 158 -76.74 20.62 8.43
N LEU A 159 -75.44 20.34 8.38
CA LEU A 159 -74.92 18.97 8.57
C LEU A 159 -73.55 18.96 9.25
N GLN A 160 -73.57 18.37 10.43
CA GLN A 160 -72.47 17.91 11.25
C GLN A 160 -72.01 16.56 10.68
N SER A 161 -70.71 16.36 10.44
CA SER A 161 -70.16 15.04 10.11
C SER A 161 -68.98 14.71 11.02
N HIS A 162 -69.24 13.65 11.78
CA HIS A 162 -68.38 12.79 12.57
C HIS A 162 -66.93 12.70 12.05
N VAL A 163 -65.98 12.98 12.96
CA VAL A 163 -64.56 12.66 12.78
C VAL A 163 -64.42 11.15 12.95
N SER A 164 -63.81 10.50 11.96
CA SER A 164 -63.51 9.07 11.92
C SER A 164 -62.19 8.83 12.64
N ASP A 165 -62.25 8.17 13.79
CA ASP A 165 -61.15 7.83 14.72
C ASP A 165 -60.27 6.66 14.23
N ASP A 166 -60.52 6.15 13.01
CA ASP A 166 -59.83 4.97 12.46
C ASP A 166 -58.64 5.30 11.53
N ASN A 167 -58.50 6.56 11.08
CA ASN A 167 -57.37 6.98 10.22
C ASN A 167 -56.08 7.28 11.01
N ASP A 168 -56.21 7.69 12.26
CA ASP A 168 -55.08 8.12 13.10
C ASP A 168 -54.16 6.92 13.45
N HIS A 169 -54.75 5.74 13.60
CA HIS A 169 -54.02 4.51 13.95
C HIS A 169 -53.17 3.96 12.79
N LEU A 170 -53.59 4.16 11.54
CA LEU A 170 -52.84 3.72 10.35
C LEU A 170 -51.69 4.68 10.04
N GLU A 171 -51.93 5.99 10.19
CA GLU A 171 -50.88 7.01 10.03
C GLU A 171 -49.77 6.85 11.08
N GLN A 172 -50.12 6.51 12.32
CA GLN A 172 -49.13 6.28 13.37
C GLN A 172 -48.25 5.05 13.08
N VAL A 173 -48.80 3.98 12.51
CA VAL A 173 -48.04 2.79 12.10
C VAL A 173 -47.11 3.10 10.93
N ASP A 174 -47.54 3.96 10.00
CA ASP A 174 -46.73 4.39 8.85
C ASP A 174 -45.57 5.31 9.26
N GLN A 175 -45.81 6.22 10.20
CA GLN A 175 -44.75 7.05 10.78
C GLN A 175 -43.73 6.19 11.54
N GLN A 176 -44.19 5.23 12.35
CA GLN A 176 -43.31 4.30 13.06
C GLN A 176 -42.49 3.41 12.11
N LEU A 177 -43.09 2.96 11.00
CA LEU A 177 -42.40 2.20 9.96
C LEU A 177 -41.29 3.03 9.29
N GLY A 178 -41.58 4.30 8.98
CA GLY A 178 -40.60 5.24 8.42
C GLY A 178 -39.39 5.43 9.31
N VAL A 179 -39.60 5.69 10.60
CA VAL A 179 -38.51 5.90 11.59
C VAL A 179 -37.63 4.66 11.73
N LEU A 180 -38.21 3.46 11.73
CA LEU A 180 -37.46 2.21 11.84
C LEU A 180 -36.59 1.94 10.60
N ILE A 181 -37.09 2.27 9.40
CA ILE A 181 -36.35 2.16 8.14
C ILE A 181 -35.19 3.16 8.10
N GLU A 182 -35.46 4.41 8.46
CA GLU A 182 -34.44 5.47 8.49
C GLU A 182 -33.32 5.16 9.50
N HIS A 183 -33.67 4.63 10.68
CA HIS A 183 -32.69 4.23 11.69
C HIS A 183 -31.81 3.06 11.20
N ARG A 184 -32.39 2.05 10.52
CA ARG A 184 -31.63 0.97 9.89
C ARG A 184 -30.66 1.52 8.84
N ASP A 185 -31.15 2.40 7.96
CA ASP A 185 -30.37 2.92 6.84
C ASP A 185 -29.23 3.83 7.32
N THR A 186 -29.46 4.61 8.37
CA THR A 186 -28.42 5.44 9.03
C THR A 186 -27.31 4.59 9.63
N LEU A 187 -27.66 3.46 10.29
CA LEU A 187 -26.68 2.54 10.88
C LEU A 187 -25.87 1.79 9.83
N LEU A 188 -26.48 1.40 8.71
CA LEU A 188 -25.77 0.77 7.61
C LEU A 188 -24.87 1.77 6.85
N GLN A 189 -25.32 3.02 6.71
CA GLN A 189 -24.59 4.08 6.03
C GLN A 189 -23.33 4.52 6.79
N THR A 190 -23.28 4.34 8.11
CA THR A 190 -22.07 4.59 8.92
C THR A 190 -20.97 3.56 8.67
N GLY A 191 -21.27 2.43 8.01
CA GLY A 191 -20.29 1.40 7.62
C GLY A 191 -19.68 0.61 8.78
N THR A 192 -20.15 0.84 10.00
CA THR A 192 -19.75 0.10 11.21
C THR A 192 -20.66 -1.09 11.49
N TYR A 193 -21.87 -1.08 10.94
CA TYR A 193 -22.85 -2.16 11.03
C TYR A 193 -23.05 -2.85 9.68
N THR A 194 -23.32 -4.14 9.73
CA THR A 194 -23.62 -5.01 8.59
C THR A 194 -25.00 -5.64 8.77
N HIS A 195 -25.59 -6.16 7.69
CA HIS A 195 -26.85 -6.91 7.74
C HIS A 195 -26.82 -8.15 8.66
N ASN A 196 -25.63 -8.60 9.06
CA ASN A 196 -25.46 -9.75 9.94
C ASN A 196 -25.43 -9.37 11.44
N ASP A 197 -25.44 -8.07 11.78
CA ASP A 197 -25.40 -7.63 13.16
C ASP A 197 -26.77 -7.78 13.84
N ALA A 198 -26.76 -8.24 15.10
CA ALA A 198 -27.96 -8.52 15.88
C ALA A 198 -28.90 -7.29 16.01
N LEU A 199 -28.34 -6.09 16.03
CA LEU A 199 -29.11 -4.84 16.07
C LEU A 199 -29.87 -4.58 14.76
N ILE A 200 -29.23 -4.82 13.61
CA ILE A 200 -29.84 -4.64 12.29
C ILE A 200 -30.92 -5.70 12.06
N GLN A 201 -30.67 -6.95 12.46
CA GLN A 201 -31.66 -8.03 12.37
C GLN A 201 -32.91 -7.75 13.22
N GLU A 202 -32.75 -7.18 14.42
CA GLU A 202 -33.89 -6.80 15.26
C GLU A 202 -34.70 -5.64 14.65
N LEU A 203 -34.04 -4.67 14.02
CA LEU A 203 -34.73 -3.61 13.26
C LEU A 203 -35.50 -4.17 12.07
N GLU A 204 -34.88 -5.08 11.29
CA GLU A 204 -35.54 -5.76 10.17
C GLU A 204 -36.75 -6.59 10.64
N ARG A 205 -36.64 -7.28 11.78
CA ARG A 205 -37.75 -8.01 12.40
C ARG A 205 -38.91 -7.08 12.74
N ARG A 206 -38.64 -5.93 13.38
CA ARG A 206 -39.67 -4.93 13.74
C ARG A 206 -40.30 -4.27 12.51
N ILE A 207 -39.51 -4.00 11.48
CA ILE A 207 -40.00 -3.49 10.19
C ILE A 207 -40.96 -4.51 9.56
N GLN A 208 -40.59 -5.80 9.54
CA GLN A 208 -41.47 -6.86 9.02
C GLN A 208 -42.76 -7.01 9.84
N GLU A 209 -42.69 -6.88 11.16
CA GLU A 209 -43.88 -6.92 12.02
C GLU A 209 -44.81 -5.73 11.79
N ALA A 210 -44.27 -4.52 11.66
CA ALA A 210 -45.04 -3.32 11.34
C ALA A 210 -45.69 -3.43 9.95
N MET A 211 -44.97 -3.92 8.94
CA MET A 211 -45.54 -4.18 7.60
C MET A 211 -46.65 -5.25 7.64
N LYS A 212 -46.48 -6.32 8.44
CA LYS A 212 -47.53 -7.33 8.62
C LYS A 212 -48.77 -6.74 9.26
N ARG A 213 -48.62 -5.92 10.32
CA ARG A 213 -49.73 -5.22 10.99
C ARG A 213 -50.48 -4.29 10.05
N LYS A 214 -49.76 -3.54 9.20
CA LYS A 214 -50.35 -2.72 8.13
C LYS A 214 -51.14 -3.57 7.13
N SER A 215 -50.56 -4.67 6.67
CA SER A 215 -51.21 -5.56 5.69
C SER A 215 -52.44 -6.29 6.24
N SER A 216 -52.50 -6.54 7.55
CA SER A 216 -53.68 -7.10 8.22
C SER A 216 -54.75 -6.04 8.45
N GLY A 217 -54.39 -4.80 8.79
CA GLY A 217 -55.35 -3.69 8.93
C GLY A 217 -56.05 -3.35 7.60
N SER A 218 -55.31 -3.41 6.49
CA SER A 218 -55.85 -3.13 5.15
C SER A 218 -56.74 -4.24 4.57
N ARG A 219 -56.75 -5.46 5.16
CA ARG A 219 -57.51 -6.62 4.63
C ARG A 219 -58.92 -6.77 5.24
N TYR A 220 -59.25 -5.93 6.22
CA TYR A 220 -60.54 -5.88 6.92
C TYR A 220 -61.33 -4.58 6.64
N GLN A 221 -60.89 -3.77 5.67
CA GLN A 221 -61.68 -2.69 5.06
C GLN A 221 -62.18 -3.14 3.69
#